data_AF-A0A813DNN4-F1
#
_entry.id   AF-A0A813DNN4-F1
#
_cell.length_a   1.000
_cell.length_b   1.000
_cell.length_c   1.000
_cell.angle_alpha   90.00
_cell.angle_beta   90.00
_cell.angle_gamma   90.00
#
_symmetry.space_group_name_H-M   'P 1'
#
loop_
_entity.id
_entity.type
_entity.pdbx_description
1 polymer ?
#
loop_
_entity_poly.entity_id
_entity_poly.type
_entity_poly.pdbx_seq_one_letter_code
_entity_poly.pdbx_strand_id
1 'polypeptide(L)'
;MLYFAFYFSALMAGIAASVAVICVTRWHPDSAYVRVAVWGVVSIWLECLFWCISVFVPCAFAQRSFWYTFFWNTPVPLMTVNMLWTAVLMLRRTSALEAAFGQPLGTDLIYWVLVIGNSLMFFLIGIQFAAVYLSLHPSMESSSDISQLHQIVSPFIHWLHVGIWFIFAALFLRAFVLPLRTLQAEAKRVRGAPRAEAMWAARRLSRECIATVGTSLYTVVSCCICGTYFLVAWSSDPDPDFQERLLMCGDCLMVSDGLVRALSLAILCGILWQDAAPLVAAPLPRALTANLTRALSEGGATTEWDQKVEELAGRGFPLSALLDFFELLLAREVMPNLVPQLSTTNDVVRQAIIPLSRGADGAGGSALATVWMRGQPVLAERMVSHAWDNTFLHLVAALVADSLDQDTFESAAAELTKPEGIPRLRAQLQLRGMLQRAYWVCALSINQHAGICGGFGTAPPEGTDEHSAWAKKKCDSVTGKEFEVCQCRELKFFNNNPVECEMNKFDHMITFLSARIPSFSLVAAVDLTLGLFMRAWCVAELIEADFSSIPIVIKIYSERTLDHHYNDCQASRVEDKAMILSRILDVDMFNARLQWLIFGSDGLFSTWLDAQGRAAHAGRIAGRARR
;
A
#
# COMPACT_ATOMS: atom_id res chain seq x y z
N MET A 1 -32.53 38.62 5.00
CA MET A 1 -31.17 38.35 4.49
C MET A 1 -30.28 37.77 5.59
N LEU A 2 -30.16 38.44 6.73
CA LEU A 2 -29.54 37.94 7.97
C LEU A 2 -29.85 36.46 8.30
N TYR A 3 -31.14 36.13 8.48
CA TYR A 3 -31.56 34.75 8.74
C TYR A 3 -31.12 33.77 7.65
N PHE A 4 -31.18 34.18 6.38
CA PHE A 4 -30.75 33.33 5.26
C PHE A 4 -29.24 33.06 5.31
N ALA A 5 -28.41 34.09 5.48
CA ALA A 5 -26.96 33.95 5.61
C ALA A 5 -26.60 33.04 6.79
N PHE A 6 -27.27 33.21 7.93
CA PHE A 6 -27.08 32.34 9.10
C PHE A 6 -27.42 30.88 8.80
N TYR A 7 -28.63 30.59 8.30
CA TYR A 7 -29.05 29.21 8.01
C TYR A 7 -28.17 28.58 6.92
N PHE A 8 -27.74 29.35 5.93
CA PHE A 8 -26.83 28.88 4.89
C PHE A 8 -25.46 28.52 5.45
N SER A 9 -24.82 29.42 6.20
CA SER A 9 -23.52 29.16 6.81
C SER A 9 -23.58 27.98 7.78
N ALA A 10 -24.60 27.92 8.64
CA ALA A 10 -24.82 26.82 9.56
C ALA A 10 -25.02 25.47 8.84
N LEU A 11 -25.78 25.46 7.75
CA LEU A 11 -25.96 24.27 6.91
C LEU A 11 -24.61 23.81 6.32
N MET A 12 -23.85 24.73 5.74
CA MET A 12 -22.54 24.41 5.13
C MET A 12 -21.52 23.91 6.16
N ALA A 13 -21.50 24.51 7.36
CA ALA A 13 -20.68 24.02 8.47
C ALA A 13 -21.13 22.63 8.95
N GLY A 14 -22.44 22.35 8.98
CA GLY A 14 -22.99 21.03 9.27
C GLY A 14 -22.59 19.98 8.23
N ILE A 15 -22.56 20.35 6.94
CA ILE A 15 -22.07 19.47 5.88
C ILE A 15 -20.56 19.22 6.05
N ALA A 16 -19.76 20.26 6.32
CA ALA A 16 -18.32 20.11 6.58
C ALA A 16 -18.06 19.20 7.80
N ALA A 17 -18.88 19.31 8.85
CA ALA A 17 -18.83 18.42 10.02
C ALA A 17 -19.12 16.97 9.63
N SER A 18 -20.14 16.76 8.79
CA SER A 18 -20.50 15.44 8.29
C SER A 18 -19.38 14.81 7.48
N VAL A 19 -18.70 15.60 6.63
CA VAL A 19 -17.51 15.15 5.88
C VAL A 19 -16.37 14.80 6.84
N ALA A 20 -16.12 15.61 7.87
CA ALA A 20 -15.11 15.33 8.88
C ALA A 20 -15.40 14.02 9.63
N VAL A 21 -16.65 13.81 10.06
CA VAL A 21 -17.08 12.56 10.70
C VAL A 21 -16.87 11.37 9.77
N ILE A 22 -17.33 11.45 8.51
CA ILE A 22 -17.11 10.39 7.51
C ILE A 22 -15.63 10.08 7.36
N CYS A 23 -14.77 11.10 7.29
CA CYS A 23 -13.33 10.94 7.18
C CYS A 23 -12.69 10.24 8.39
N VAL A 24 -13.20 10.48 9.59
CA VAL A 24 -12.71 9.86 10.83
C VAL A 24 -13.24 8.42 10.99
N THR A 25 -14.49 8.16 10.61
CA THR A 25 -15.15 6.88 10.88
C THR A 25 -14.98 5.85 9.77
N ARG A 26 -14.73 6.29 8.52
CA ARG A 26 -14.60 5.37 7.39
C ARG A 26 -13.23 4.71 7.40
N TRP A 27 -13.21 3.39 7.25
CA TRP A 27 -11.97 2.63 7.14
C TRP A 27 -11.09 3.18 6.03
N HIS A 28 -9.81 3.38 6.33
CA HIS A 28 -8.79 3.81 5.39
C HIS A 28 -7.44 3.16 5.76
N PRO A 29 -6.50 2.99 4.82
CA PRO A 29 -5.17 2.48 5.12
C PRO A 29 -4.48 3.31 6.22
N ASP A 30 -3.65 2.69 7.05
CA ASP A 30 -2.93 3.38 8.15
C ASP A 30 -1.74 4.20 7.65
N SER A 31 -2.02 5.17 6.79
CA SER A 31 -1.00 6.03 6.20
C SER A 31 -0.91 7.38 6.91
N ALA A 32 0.33 7.85 7.11
CA ALA A 32 0.60 9.21 7.58
C ALA A 32 -0.05 10.27 6.68
N TYR A 33 -0.11 10.03 5.36
CA TYR A 33 -0.78 10.94 4.42
C TYR A 33 -2.28 11.06 4.71
N VAL A 34 -2.95 9.92 4.92
CA VAL A 34 -4.39 9.90 5.21
C VAL A 34 -4.68 10.55 6.55
N ARG A 35 -3.89 10.24 7.60
CA ARG A 35 -4.04 10.89 8.92
C ARG A 35 -3.91 12.41 8.83
N VAL A 36 -2.87 12.90 8.13
CA VAL A 36 -2.64 14.34 7.93
C VAL A 36 -3.81 14.98 7.16
N ALA A 37 -4.41 14.27 6.21
CA ALA A 37 -5.57 14.77 5.50
C ALA A 37 -6.85 14.82 6.32
N VAL A 38 -7.11 13.80 7.14
CA VAL A 38 -8.25 13.77 8.06
C VAL A 38 -8.18 14.97 9.01
N TRP A 39 -7.00 15.24 9.58
CA TRP A 39 -6.78 16.44 10.38
C TRP A 39 -6.97 17.74 9.60
N GLY A 40 -6.54 17.78 8.34
CA GLY A 40 -6.83 18.90 7.44
C GLY A 40 -8.34 19.16 7.27
N VAL A 41 -9.15 18.10 7.06
CA VAL A 41 -10.61 18.20 6.95
C VAL A 41 -11.23 18.70 8.26
N VAL A 42 -10.77 18.20 9.41
CA VAL A 42 -11.24 18.65 10.73
C VAL A 42 -10.88 20.14 10.97
N SER A 43 -9.67 20.54 10.59
CA SER A 43 -9.22 21.94 10.70
C SER A 43 -10.02 22.88 9.80
N ILE A 44 -10.39 22.44 8.60
CA ILE A 44 -11.27 23.18 7.69
C ILE A 44 -12.70 23.28 8.27
N TRP A 45 -13.20 22.23 8.90
CA TRP A 45 -14.49 22.30 9.60
C TRP A 45 -14.46 23.34 10.74
N LEU A 46 -13.39 23.36 11.55
CA LEU A 46 -13.21 24.38 12.59
C LEU A 46 -13.20 25.78 12.00
N GLU A 47 -12.51 25.98 10.88
CA GLU A 47 -12.51 27.26 10.15
C GLU A 47 -13.92 27.69 9.72
N CYS A 48 -14.69 26.79 9.10
CA CYS A 48 -16.08 27.05 8.74
C CYS A 48 -16.92 27.41 9.96
N LEU A 49 -16.70 26.75 11.10
CA LEU A 49 -17.40 27.06 12.35
C LEU A 49 -17.06 28.48 12.84
N PHE A 50 -15.79 28.90 12.79
CA PHE A 50 -15.40 30.26 13.17
C PHE A 50 -16.03 31.32 12.26
N TRP A 51 -16.07 31.10 10.94
CA TRP A 51 -16.80 31.97 10.01
C TRP A 51 -18.33 31.97 10.27
N CYS A 52 -18.92 30.87 10.72
CA CYS A 52 -20.33 30.87 11.12
C CYS A 52 -20.56 31.72 12.37
N ILE A 53 -19.64 31.65 13.34
CA ILE A 53 -19.70 32.43 14.57
C ILE A 53 -19.50 33.92 14.26
N SER A 54 -18.62 34.28 13.32
CA SER A 54 -18.41 35.69 12.92
C SER A 54 -19.67 36.34 12.35
N VAL A 55 -20.50 35.58 11.62
CA VAL A 55 -21.81 36.04 11.15
C VAL A 55 -22.81 36.24 12.30
N PHE A 56 -22.73 35.43 13.35
CA PHE A 56 -23.70 35.44 14.47
C PHE A 56 -23.41 36.54 15.51
N VAL A 57 -22.14 36.77 15.86
CA VAL A 57 -21.74 37.67 16.96
C VAL A 57 -22.26 39.11 16.80
N PRO A 58 -22.22 39.76 15.61
CA PRO A 58 -22.81 41.09 15.39
C PRO A 58 -24.30 41.15 15.69
N CYS A 59 -25.02 40.08 15.35
CA CYS A 59 -26.47 40.01 15.54
C CYS A 59 -26.85 39.90 17.02
N ALA A 60 -25.99 39.29 17.83
CA ALA A 60 -26.23 39.06 19.25
C ALA A 60 -25.73 40.19 20.15
N PHE A 61 -24.72 40.97 19.72
CA PHE A 61 -24.08 42.00 20.52
C PHE A 61 -24.07 43.35 19.80
N ALA A 62 -24.90 44.29 20.27
CA ALA A 62 -25.08 45.62 19.68
C ALA A 62 -23.85 46.56 19.80
N GLN A 63 -22.76 46.14 20.43
CA GLN A 63 -21.50 46.90 20.51
C GLN A 63 -20.37 46.13 19.83
N ARG A 64 -19.48 46.88 19.13
CA ARG A 64 -18.17 46.43 18.62
C ARG A 64 -17.28 45.98 19.80
N SER A 65 -17.61 44.82 20.36
CA SER A 65 -16.91 44.22 21.47
C SER A 65 -15.62 43.59 20.98
N PHE A 66 -14.66 43.42 21.89
CA PHE A 66 -13.44 42.62 21.68
C PHE A 66 -13.73 41.29 20.97
N TRP A 67 -14.85 40.64 21.32
CA TRP A 67 -15.27 39.36 20.74
C TRP A 67 -15.58 39.44 19.25
N TYR A 68 -16.24 40.51 18.78
CA TYR A 68 -16.50 40.68 17.36
C TYR A 68 -15.19 40.75 16.56
N THR A 69 -14.26 41.59 17.01
CA THR A 69 -12.95 41.73 16.36
C THR A 69 -12.14 40.44 16.42
N PHE A 70 -12.21 39.70 17.52
CA PHE A 70 -11.55 38.40 17.65
C PHE A 70 -12.10 37.40 16.64
N PHE A 71 -13.41 37.11 16.68
CA PHE A 71 -14.04 36.11 15.81
C PHE A 71 -14.00 36.49 14.32
N TRP A 72 -13.91 37.78 13.99
CA TRP A 72 -13.71 38.25 12.62
C TRP A 72 -12.30 37.96 12.08
N ASN A 73 -11.26 38.07 12.92
CA ASN A 73 -9.87 37.96 12.49
C ASN A 73 -9.29 36.54 12.65
N THR A 74 -9.74 35.76 13.64
CA THR A 74 -9.27 34.39 13.88
C THR A 74 -9.43 33.42 12.69
N PRO A 75 -10.49 33.49 11.86
CA PRO A 75 -10.62 32.59 10.70
C PRO A 75 -9.53 32.77 9.65
N VAL A 76 -8.96 33.98 9.50
CA VAL A 76 -8.01 34.30 8.42
C VAL A 76 -6.68 33.53 8.55
N PRO A 77 -5.98 33.49 9.70
CA PRO A 77 -4.81 32.64 9.87
C PRO A 77 -5.12 31.16 9.71
N LEU A 78 -6.26 30.72 10.24
CA LEU A 78 -6.68 29.31 10.16
C LEU A 78 -6.90 28.90 8.70
N MET A 79 -7.55 29.77 7.91
CA MET A 79 -7.68 29.63 6.46
C MET A 79 -6.33 29.50 5.78
N THR A 80 -5.38 30.40 6.06
CA THR A 80 -4.04 30.35 5.44
C THR A 80 -3.29 29.08 5.81
N VAL A 81 -3.40 28.61 7.06
CA VAL A 81 -2.84 27.33 7.49
C VAL A 81 -3.50 26.18 6.73
N ASN A 82 -4.82 26.16 6.61
CA ASN A 82 -5.57 25.12 5.89
C ASN A 82 -5.26 25.10 4.39
N MET A 83 -5.07 26.28 3.79
CA MET A 83 -4.63 26.46 2.41
C MET A 83 -3.22 25.90 2.20
N LEU A 84 -2.27 26.29 3.05
CA LEU A 84 -0.91 25.74 3.02
C LEU A 84 -0.93 24.22 3.16
N TRP A 85 -1.69 23.71 4.13
CA TRP A 85 -1.83 22.28 4.38
C TRP A 85 -2.37 21.55 3.15
N THR A 86 -3.44 22.06 2.55
CA THR A 86 -4.05 21.51 1.33
C THR A 86 -3.04 21.47 0.19
N ALA A 87 -2.31 22.56 -0.02
CA ALA A 87 -1.33 22.65 -1.08
C ALA A 87 -0.08 21.79 -0.84
N VAL A 88 0.37 21.60 0.41
CA VAL A 88 1.41 20.62 0.77
C VAL A 88 0.96 19.20 0.42
N LEU A 89 -0.29 18.85 0.71
CA LEU A 89 -0.82 17.52 0.38
C LEU A 89 -0.92 17.32 -1.14
N MET A 90 -1.34 18.33 -1.89
CA MET A 90 -1.34 18.30 -3.37
C MET A 90 0.08 18.19 -3.94
N LEU A 91 1.06 18.91 -3.35
CA LEU A 91 2.46 18.84 -3.75
C LEU A 91 3.05 17.44 -3.53
N ARG A 92 2.81 16.83 -2.37
CA ARG A 92 3.26 15.44 -2.09
C ARG A 92 2.72 14.44 -3.11
N ARG A 93 1.45 14.58 -3.52
CA ARG A 93 0.87 13.73 -4.59
C ARG A 93 1.56 13.95 -5.92
N THR A 94 1.74 15.21 -6.29
CA THR A 94 2.33 15.56 -7.59
C THR A 94 3.78 15.12 -7.66
N SER A 95 4.52 15.20 -6.53
CA SER A 95 5.87 14.67 -6.39
C SER A 95 5.91 13.14 -6.55
N ALA A 96 4.98 12.42 -5.92
CA ALA A 96 4.88 10.97 -6.10
C ALA A 96 4.53 10.58 -7.54
N LEU A 97 3.63 11.34 -8.19
CA LEU A 97 3.28 11.16 -9.59
C LEU A 97 4.48 11.44 -10.51
N GLU A 98 5.20 12.54 -10.29
CA GLU A 98 6.38 12.98 -11.05
C GLU A 98 7.50 11.94 -10.97
N ALA A 99 7.84 11.50 -9.76
CA ALA A 99 8.87 10.49 -9.52
C ALA A 99 8.56 9.18 -10.25
N ALA A 100 7.31 8.72 -10.19
CA ALA A 100 6.88 7.49 -10.82
C ALA A 100 6.70 7.59 -12.35
N PHE A 101 6.30 8.77 -12.84
CA PHE A 101 6.16 9.05 -14.28
C PHE A 101 7.52 9.22 -14.97
N GLY A 102 8.57 9.55 -14.21
CA GLY A 102 9.94 9.68 -14.71
C GLY A 102 10.10 10.84 -15.70
N GLN A 103 9.38 11.94 -15.49
CA GLN A 103 9.54 13.21 -16.21
C GLN A 103 9.12 14.37 -15.30
N PRO A 104 9.79 15.53 -15.39
CA PRO A 104 9.45 16.68 -14.57
C PRO A 104 8.04 17.19 -14.89
N LEU A 105 7.18 17.23 -13.88
CA LEU A 105 5.82 17.78 -13.93
C LEU A 105 5.75 19.19 -13.32
N GLY A 106 6.87 19.68 -12.79
CA GLY A 106 7.03 21.03 -12.26
C GLY A 106 6.84 21.12 -10.75
N THR A 107 7.04 20.02 -10.01
CA THR A 107 6.89 20.02 -8.54
C THR A 107 7.79 21.02 -7.83
N ASP A 108 8.99 21.28 -8.36
CA ASP A 108 9.90 22.28 -7.78
C ASP A 108 9.33 23.70 -7.90
N LEU A 109 8.73 24.02 -9.04
CA LEU A 109 8.09 25.32 -9.24
C LEU A 109 6.85 25.47 -8.35
N ILE A 110 6.04 24.41 -8.22
CA ILE A 110 4.89 24.36 -7.30
C ILE A 110 5.36 24.59 -5.86
N TYR A 111 6.47 23.95 -5.46
CA TYR A 111 7.07 24.12 -4.13
C TYR A 111 7.52 25.57 -3.88
N TRP A 112 8.20 26.21 -4.82
CA TRP A 112 8.64 27.59 -4.64
C TRP A 112 7.49 28.59 -4.61
N VAL A 113 6.47 28.41 -5.45
CA VAL A 113 5.24 29.21 -5.38
C VAL A 113 4.57 29.05 -4.02
N LEU A 114 4.55 27.83 -3.48
CA LEU A 114 4.03 27.56 -2.14
C LEU A 114 4.82 28.29 -1.06
N VAL A 115 6.14 28.13 -1.03
CA VAL A 115 7.00 28.69 0.02
C VAL A 115 6.96 30.21 -0.02
N ILE A 116 7.19 30.82 -1.18
CA ILE A 116 7.26 32.28 -1.33
C ILE A 116 5.89 32.89 -1.09
N GLY A 117 4.85 32.34 -1.74
CA GLY A 117 3.48 32.84 -1.63
C GLY A 117 2.96 32.78 -0.20
N ASN A 118 3.14 31.65 0.50
CA ASN A 118 2.67 31.51 1.89
C ASN A 118 3.51 32.35 2.86
N SER A 119 4.82 32.48 2.66
CA SER A 119 5.65 33.33 3.53
C SER A 119 5.22 34.79 3.46
N LEU A 120 4.98 35.31 2.25
CA LEU A 120 4.47 36.65 2.05
C LEU A 120 3.08 36.81 2.68
N MET A 121 2.23 35.79 2.54
CA MET A 121 0.90 35.75 3.15
C MET A 121 0.93 35.83 4.68
N PHE A 122 1.73 35.00 5.36
CA PHE A 122 1.87 35.05 6.81
C PHE A 122 2.41 36.40 7.30
N PHE A 123 3.34 36.99 6.55
CA PHE A 123 3.85 38.33 6.85
C PHE A 123 2.74 39.39 6.81
N LEU A 124 1.92 39.41 5.75
CA LEU A 124 0.81 40.35 5.61
C LEU A 124 -0.28 40.15 6.66
N ILE A 125 -0.60 38.89 7.00
CA ILE A 125 -1.54 38.57 8.07
C ILE A 125 -0.98 39.04 9.41
N GLY A 126 0.32 38.89 9.66
CA GLY A 126 0.98 39.43 10.85
C GLY A 126 0.83 40.94 10.96
N ILE A 127 1.00 41.68 9.85
CA ILE A 127 0.75 43.12 9.78
C ILE A 127 -0.72 43.43 10.09
N GLN A 128 -1.66 42.69 9.49
CA GLN A 128 -3.09 42.87 9.72
C GLN A 128 -3.44 42.66 11.21
N PHE A 129 -2.95 41.60 11.84
CA PHE A 129 -3.16 41.32 13.26
C PHE A 129 -2.55 42.39 14.16
N ALA A 130 -1.33 42.85 13.85
CA ALA A 130 -0.70 43.93 14.58
C ALA A 130 -1.52 45.23 14.49
N ALA A 131 -2.02 45.58 13.30
CA ALA A 131 -2.88 46.73 13.11
C ALA A 131 -4.19 46.59 13.92
N VAL A 132 -4.86 45.45 13.85
CA VAL A 132 -6.08 45.19 14.63
C VAL A 132 -5.81 45.28 16.14
N TYR A 133 -4.74 44.66 16.62
CA TYR A 133 -4.37 44.70 18.03
C TYR A 133 -4.09 46.12 18.53
N LEU A 134 -3.35 46.91 17.75
CA LEU A 134 -3.08 48.31 18.07
C LEU A 134 -4.37 49.16 18.05
N SER A 135 -5.31 48.87 17.14
CA SER A 135 -6.61 49.57 17.09
C SER A 135 -7.51 49.30 18.29
N LEU A 136 -7.32 48.17 18.97
CA LEU A 136 -8.05 47.81 20.19
C LEU A 136 -7.44 48.42 21.46
N HIS A 137 -6.24 49.00 21.37
CA HIS A 137 -5.56 49.53 22.55
C HIS A 137 -6.16 50.89 22.95
N PRO A 138 -6.71 51.05 24.16
CA PRO A 138 -7.46 52.26 24.56
C PRO A 138 -6.67 53.58 24.53
N SER A 139 -5.35 53.50 24.50
CA SER A 139 -4.44 54.65 24.62
C SER A 139 -4.02 55.29 23.30
N MET A 140 -4.45 54.77 22.14
CA MET A 140 -4.09 55.35 20.85
C MET A 140 -5.20 56.27 20.34
N GLU A 141 -5.00 57.59 20.48
CA GLU A 141 -5.91 58.62 19.95
C GLU A 141 -6.01 58.61 18.40
N SER A 142 -5.05 57.99 17.68
CA SER A 142 -5.00 57.92 16.21
C SER A 142 -5.66 56.66 15.61
N SER A 143 -6.82 56.26 16.11
CA SER A 143 -7.54 55.06 15.63
C SER A 143 -7.89 55.08 14.13
N SER A 144 -7.94 56.26 13.51
CA SER A 144 -8.20 56.45 12.07
C SER A 144 -7.13 55.82 11.18
N ASP A 145 -5.85 56.04 11.49
CA ASP A 145 -4.74 55.66 10.62
C ASP A 145 -4.53 54.14 10.63
N ILE A 146 -4.77 53.52 11.78
CA ILE A 146 -4.67 52.08 11.96
C ILE A 146 -5.83 51.35 11.26
N SER A 147 -7.04 51.92 11.30
CA SER A 147 -8.18 51.43 10.53
C SER A 147 -7.93 51.51 9.01
N GLN A 148 -7.30 52.59 8.54
CA GLN A 148 -6.91 52.73 7.13
C GLN A 148 -5.88 51.66 6.72
N LEU A 149 -4.90 51.37 7.57
CA LEU A 149 -3.92 50.31 7.30
C LEU A 149 -4.61 48.95 7.11
N HIS A 150 -5.56 48.60 7.99
CA HIS A 150 -6.34 47.36 7.85
C HIS A 150 -7.14 47.31 6.53
N GLN A 151 -7.77 48.42 6.14
CA GLN A 151 -8.52 48.55 4.89
C GLN A 151 -7.63 48.43 3.63
N ILE A 152 -6.36 48.81 3.72
CA ILE A 152 -5.39 48.70 2.61
C ILE A 152 -4.81 47.28 2.54
N VAL A 153 -4.45 46.69 3.69
CA VAL A 153 -3.77 45.38 3.75
C VAL A 153 -4.72 44.24 3.39
N SER A 154 -5.99 44.31 3.82
CA SER A 154 -6.99 43.25 3.57
C SER A 154 -7.22 42.94 2.08
N PRO A 155 -7.51 43.90 1.18
CA PRO A 155 -7.67 43.60 -0.23
C PRO A 155 -6.38 43.08 -0.85
N PHE A 156 -5.21 43.58 -0.43
CA PHE A 156 -3.92 43.10 -0.93
C PHE A 156 -3.70 41.62 -0.60
N ILE A 157 -4.04 41.19 0.62
CA ILE A 157 -4.04 39.78 1.02
C ILE A 157 -4.91 38.93 0.08
N HIS A 158 -6.13 39.38 -0.23
CA HIS A 158 -7.05 38.62 -1.09
C HIS A 158 -6.56 38.54 -2.53
N TRP A 159 -6.05 39.64 -3.10
CA TRP A 159 -5.49 39.65 -4.45
C TRP A 159 -4.20 38.84 -4.56
N LEU A 160 -3.39 38.79 -3.50
CA LEU A 160 -2.24 37.91 -3.44
C LEU A 160 -2.67 36.43 -3.47
N HIS A 161 -3.70 36.05 -2.71
CA HIS A 161 -4.28 34.70 -2.79
C HIS A 161 -4.77 34.36 -4.20
N VAL A 162 -5.45 35.30 -4.87
CA VAL A 162 -5.88 35.13 -6.27
C VAL A 162 -4.69 34.78 -7.16
N GLY A 163 -3.60 35.56 -7.07
CA GLY A 163 -2.39 35.30 -7.86
C GLY A 163 -1.78 33.93 -7.57
N ILE A 164 -1.60 33.59 -6.29
CA ILE A 164 -1.02 32.32 -5.85
C ILE A 164 -1.87 31.13 -6.34
N TRP A 165 -3.17 31.14 -6.08
CA TRP A 165 -4.06 30.03 -6.41
C TRP A 165 -4.34 29.90 -7.91
N PHE A 166 -4.31 31.00 -8.65
CA PHE A 166 -4.37 30.96 -10.11
C PHE A 166 -3.12 30.28 -10.69
N ILE A 167 -1.93 30.64 -10.20
CA ILE A 167 -0.67 29.98 -10.59
C ILE A 167 -0.72 28.49 -10.21
N PHE A 168 -1.18 28.15 -9.00
CA PHE A 168 -1.36 26.74 -8.60
C PHE A 168 -2.30 25.99 -9.54
N ALA A 169 -3.47 26.54 -9.86
CA ALA A 169 -4.43 25.91 -10.77
C ALA A 169 -3.77 25.59 -12.12
N ALA A 170 -3.02 26.55 -12.67
CA ALA A 170 -2.33 26.38 -13.94
C ALA A 170 -1.22 25.33 -13.86
N LEU A 171 -0.40 25.34 -12.80
CA LEU A 171 0.69 24.38 -12.61
C LEU A 171 0.16 22.96 -12.38
N PHE A 172 -0.85 22.77 -11.54
CA PHE A 172 -1.45 21.46 -11.32
C PHE A 172 -2.15 20.95 -12.59
N LEU A 173 -2.90 21.81 -13.29
CA LEU A 173 -3.51 21.43 -14.57
C LEU A 173 -2.44 20.92 -15.54
N ARG A 174 -1.31 21.63 -15.67
CA ARG A 174 -0.18 21.19 -16.49
C ARG A 174 0.39 19.85 -16.01
N ALA A 175 0.60 19.68 -14.71
CA ALA A 175 1.16 18.46 -14.12
C ALA A 175 0.26 17.23 -14.36
N PHE A 176 -1.06 17.38 -14.35
CA PHE A 176 -2.00 16.27 -14.58
C PHE A 176 -2.29 16.01 -16.06
N VAL A 177 -2.32 17.04 -16.91
CA VAL A 177 -2.72 16.91 -18.33
C VAL A 177 -1.80 15.96 -19.10
N LEU A 178 -0.49 16.03 -18.88
CA LEU A 178 0.46 15.19 -19.62
C LEU A 178 0.28 13.69 -19.29
N PRO A 179 0.36 13.24 -18.02
CA PRO A 179 0.06 11.83 -17.67
C PRO A 179 -1.34 11.38 -18.10
N LEU A 180 -2.36 12.24 -17.94
CA LEU A 180 -3.73 11.90 -18.32
C LEU A 180 -3.88 11.64 -19.82
N ARG A 181 -3.26 12.47 -20.67
CA ARG A 181 -3.24 12.26 -22.12
C ARG A 181 -2.53 10.96 -22.49
N THR A 182 -1.40 10.67 -21.85
CA THR A 182 -0.66 9.42 -22.06
C THR A 182 -1.51 8.20 -21.71
N LEU A 183 -2.18 8.21 -20.55
CA LEU A 183 -3.06 7.12 -20.13
C LEU A 183 -4.28 6.96 -21.05
N GLN A 184 -4.88 8.06 -21.50
CA GLN A 184 -5.99 8.02 -22.45
C GLN A 184 -5.57 7.49 -23.82
N ALA A 185 -4.37 7.83 -24.29
CA ALA A 185 -3.79 7.27 -25.51
C ALA A 185 -3.54 5.78 -25.34
N GLU A 186 -2.99 5.38 -24.19
CA GLU A 186 -2.73 3.97 -23.89
C GLU A 186 -4.00 3.15 -23.85
N ALA A 187 -5.02 3.61 -23.13
CA ALA A 187 -6.32 2.95 -23.06
C ALA A 187 -6.98 2.73 -24.43
N LYS A 188 -6.60 3.53 -25.45
CA LYS A 188 -7.04 3.34 -26.84
C LYS A 188 -6.14 2.36 -27.61
N ARG A 189 -4.84 2.32 -27.30
CA ARG A 189 -3.82 1.49 -27.95
C ARG A 189 -3.92 0.02 -27.53
N VAL A 190 -4.02 -0.24 -26.23
CA VAL A 190 -3.96 -1.61 -25.67
C VAL A 190 -5.35 -2.20 -25.44
N ARG A 191 -5.41 -3.52 -25.23
CA ARG A 191 -6.64 -4.27 -24.91
C ARG A 191 -6.45 -5.06 -23.60
N GLY A 192 -7.53 -5.61 -23.06
CA GLY A 192 -7.47 -6.46 -21.85
C GLY A 192 -7.09 -5.72 -20.58
N ALA A 193 -6.31 -6.38 -19.72
CA ALA A 193 -5.86 -5.87 -18.42
C ALA A 193 -5.11 -4.52 -18.51
N PRO A 194 -4.11 -4.34 -19.40
CA PRO A 194 -3.44 -3.04 -19.56
C PRO A 194 -4.39 -1.88 -19.89
N ARG A 195 -5.45 -2.14 -20.67
CA ARG A 195 -6.46 -1.12 -20.97
C ARG A 195 -7.28 -0.77 -19.74
N ALA A 196 -7.68 -1.77 -18.95
CA ALA A 196 -8.43 -1.56 -17.72
C ALA A 196 -7.62 -0.73 -16.70
N GLU A 197 -6.34 -1.05 -16.54
CA GLU A 197 -5.36 -0.30 -15.75
C GLU A 197 -5.24 1.16 -16.22
N ALA A 198 -5.02 1.39 -17.52
CA ALA A 198 -4.90 2.73 -18.08
C ALA A 198 -6.20 3.54 -17.91
N MET A 199 -7.37 2.92 -18.10
CA MET A 199 -8.67 3.56 -17.89
C MET A 199 -8.94 3.86 -16.42
N TRP A 200 -8.54 2.99 -15.50
CA TRP A 200 -8.62 3.24 -14.06
C TRP A 200 -7.72 4.42 -13.68
N ALA A 201 -6.46 4.40 -14.08
CA ALA A 201 -5.49 5.46 -13.79
C ALA A 201 -5.93 6.80 -14.39
N ALA A 202 -6.46 6.81 -15.61
CA ALA A 202 -6.98 8.02 -16.25
C ALA A 202 -8.20 8.58 -15.50
N ARG A 203 -9.17 7.74 -15.13
CA ARG A 203 -10.34 8.18 -14.34
C ARG A 203 -9.92 8.73 -12.98
N ARG A 204 -8.95 8.09 -12.35
CA ARG A 204 -8.38 8.53 -11.07
C ARG A 204 -7.75 9.91 -11.21
N LEU A 205 -6.74 10.06 -12.07
CA LEU A 205 -6.05 11.34 -12.28
C LEU A 205 -7.01 12.44 -12.75
N SER A 206 -8.03 12.11 -13.54
CA SER A 206 -9.03 13.09 -13.96
C SER A 206 -9.81 13.66 -12.78
N ARG A 207 -10.26 12.83 -11.83
CA ARG A 207 -10.97 13.29 -10.63
C ARG A 207 -10.04 14.04 -9.68
N GLU A 208 -8.77 13.64 -9.56
CA GLU A 208 -7.77 14.40 -8.77
C GLU A 208 -7.49 15.77 -9.37
N CYS A 209 -7.39 15.84 -10.69
CA CYS A 209 -7.28 17.09 -11.44
C CYS A 209 -8.52 17.98 -11.20
N ILE A 210 -9.73 17.41 -11.31
CA ILE A 210 -10.98 18.16 -11.05
C ILE A 210 -11.01 18.69 -9.61
N ALA A 211 -10.68 17.87 -8.61
CA ALA A 211 -10.66 18.31 -7.22
C ALA A 211 -9.61 19.43 -6.99
N THR A 212 -8.41 19.27 -7.54
CA THR A 212 -7.30 20.21 -7.35
C THR A 212 -7.54 21.54 -8.07
N VAL A 213 -7.90 21.49 -9.35
CA VAL A 213 -8.18 22.68 -10.17
C VAL A 213 -9.48 23.33 -9.72
N GLY A 214 -10.51 22.53 -9.43
CA GLY A 214 -11.80 23.01 -8.94
C GLY A 214 -11.67 23.79 -7.64
N THR A 215 -10.94 23.24 -6.65
CA THR A 215 -10.66 23.98 -5.41
C THR A 215 -9.86 25.25 -5.66
N SER A 216 -8.79 25.18 -6.44
CA SER A 216 -7.95 26.35 -6.71
C SER A 216 -8.76 27.49 -7.37
N LEU A 217 -9.58 27.15 -8.37
CA LEU A 217 -10.43 28.13 -9.06
C LEU A 217 -11.55 28.66 -8.17
N TYR A 218 -12.14 27.82 -7.32
CA TYR A 218 -13.17 28.26 -6.36
C TYR A 218 -12.59 29.25 -5.34
N THR A 219 -11.38 28.98 -4.85
CA THR A 219 -10.66 29.91 -3.97
C THR A 219 -10.33 31.22 -4.69
N VAL A 220 -9.90 31.18 -5.96
CA VAL A 220 -9.70 32.39 -6.78
C VAL A 220 -10.97 33.22 -6.86
N VAL A 221 -12.11 32.60 -7.19
CA VAL A 221 -13.40 33.32 -7.29
C VAL A 221 -13.79 33.92 -5.94
N SER A 222 -13.70 33.14 -4.87
CA SER A 222 -14.05 33.58 -3.51
C SER A 222 -13.16 34.75 -3.07
N CYS A 223 -11.84 34.63 -3.24
CA CYS A 223 -10.90 35.70 -2.91
C CYS A 223 -11.05 36.95 -3.80
N CYS A 224 -11.37 36.80 -5.09
CA CYS A 224 -11.67 37.94 -5.97
C CYS A 224 -12.88 38.70 -5.44
N ILE A 225 -13.98 38.01 -5.12
CA ILE A 225 -15.21 38.65 -4.62
C ILE A 225 -14.93 39.37 -3.28
N CYS A 226 -14.26 38.70 -2.34
CA CYS A 226 -13.90 39.29 -1.05
C CYS A 226 -12.91 40.47 -1.21
N GLY A 227 -11.92 40.36 -2.11
CA GLY A 227 -10.95 41.43 -2.37
C GLY A 227 -11.60 42.66 -3.01
N THR A 228 -12.46 42.47 -4.01
CA THR A 228 -13.26 43.55 -4.61
C THR A 228 -14.19 44.17 -3.58
N TYR A 229 -14.77 43.37 -2.69
CA TYR A 229 -15.57 43.86 -1.58
C TYR A 229 -14.78 44.87 -0.72
N PHE A 230 -13.60 44.49 -0.23
CA PHE A 230 -12.78 45.38 0.59
C PHE A 230 -12.41 46.67 -0.14
N LEU A 231 -12.18 46.63 -1.45
CA LEU A 231 -11.90 47.84 -2.25
C LEU A 231 -13.12 48.75 -2.40
N VAL A 232 -14.32 48.19 -2.60
CA VAL A 232 -15.56 48.97 -2.65
C VAL A 232 -15.87 49.60 -1.29
N ALA A 233 -15.70 48.83 -0.22
CA ALA A 233 -15.89 49.31 1.15
C ALA A 233 -14.88 50.39 1.55
N TRP A 234 -13.69 50.39 0.94
CA TRP A 234 -12.67 51.42 1.15
C TRP A 234 -12.94 52.71 0.35
N SER A 235 -13.46 52.59 -0.87
CA SER A 235 -13.60 53.72 -1.81
C SER A 235 -14.89 54.52 -1.65
N SER A 236 -15.89 53.95 -1.00
CA SER A 236 -17.21 54.57 -0.81
C SER A 236 -17.45 54.75 0.68
N ASP A 237 -18.24 55.76 1.09
CA ASP A 237 -18.89 55.81 2.41
C ASP A 237 -20.23 55.07 2.26
N PRO A 238 -20.23 53.72 2.21
CA PRO A 238 -21.36 52.96 1.76
C PRO A 238 -22.39 52.97 2.90
N ASP A 239 -23.67 52.95 2.53
CA ASP A 239 -24.75 52.72 3.48
C ASP A 239 -24.37 51.57 4.45
N PRO A 240 -24.39 51.77 5.79
CA PRO A 240 -24.01 50.74 6.76
C PRO A 240 -24.76 49.42 6.54
N ASP A 241 -26.03 49.49 6.12
CA ASP A 241 -26.84 48.32 5.77
C ASP A 241 -26.27 47.56 4.57
N PHE A 242 -25.70 48.28 3.60
CA PHE A 242 -25.04 47.68 2.44
C PHE A 242 -23.73 47.00 2.85
N GLN A 243 -22.91 47.63 3.71
CA GLN A 243 -21.68 47.03 4.24
C GLN A 243 -21.97 45.73 5.00
N GLU A 244 -22.97 45.71 5.87
CA GLU A 244 -23.34 44.53 6.65
C GLU A 244 -23.79 43.36 5.76
N ARG A 245 -24.65 43.63 4.76
CA ARG A 245 -25.09 42.61 3.80
C ARG A 245 -23.92 42.04 2.99
N LEU A 246 -22.95 42.89 2.64
CA LEU A 246 -21.81 42.50 1.83
C LEU A 246 -20.79 41.68 2.64
N LEU A 247 -20.57 42.03 3.92
CA LEU A 247 -19.81 41.21 4.88
C LEU A 247 -20.41 39.81 5.02
N MET A 248 -21.73 39.72 5.18
CA MET A 248 -22.42 38.43 5.28
C MET A 248 -22.27 37.58 4.03
N CYS A 249 -22.34 38.19 2.85
CA CYS A 249 -22.07 37.50 1.60
C CYS A 249 -20.63 36.98 1.54
N GLY A 250 -19.66 37.79 1.98
CA GLY A 250 -18.26 37.39 2.09
C GLY A 250 -18.07 36.17 2.98
N ASP A 251 -18.59 36.20 4.21
CA ASP A 251 -18.49 35.07 5.16
C ASP A 251 -19.15 33.80 4.61
N CYS A 252 -20.32 33.93 3.97
CA CYS A 252 -20.99 32.80 3.32
C CYS A 252 -20.12 32.18 2.20
N LEU A 253 -19.44 33.02 1.42
CA LEU A 253 -18.50 32.56 0.38
C LEU A 253 -17.30 31.85 1.02
N MET A 254 -16.74 32.37 2.10
CA MET A 254 -15.61 31.74 2.80
C MET A 254 -15.98 30.37 3.40
N VAL A 255 -17.16 30.25 4.01
CA VAL A 255 -17.67 28.95 4.51
C VAL A 255 -17.85 27.96 3.34
N SER A 256 -18.37 28.42 2.21
CA SER A 256 -18.53 27.58 1.02
C SER A 256 -17.18 27.13 0.43
N ASP A 257 -16.16 28.00 0.41
CA ASP A 257 -14.80 27.65 -0.02
C ASP A 257 -14.18 26.61 0.92
N GLY A 258 -14.37 26.77 2.24
CA GLY A 258 -14.01 25.75 3.23
C GLY A 258 -14.64 24.40 2.92
N LEU A 259 -15.94 24.34 2.63
CA LEU A 259 -16.60 23.08 2.25
C LEU A 259 -16.01 22.47 0.97
N VAL A 260 -15.77 23.27 -0.08
CA VAL A 260 -15.16 22.81 -1.33
C VAL A 260 -13.76 22.25 -1.07
N ARG A 261 -12.96 22.91 -0.22
CA ARG A 261 -11.63 22.42 0.19
C ARG A 261 -11.72 21.11 0.98
N ALA A 262 -12.64 21.00 1.92
CA ALA A 262 -12.85 19.78 2.71
C ALA A 262 -13.24 18.59 1.81
N LEU A 263 -14.17 18.79 0.88
CA LEU A 263 -14.59 17.78 -0.10
C LEU A 263 -13.44 17.39 -1.02
N SER A 264 -12.72 18.36 -1.57
CA SER A 264 -11.56 18.08 -2.42
C SER A 264 -10.45 17.37 -1.68
N LEU A 265 -10.22 17.66 -0.41
CA LEU A 265 -9.22 16.95 0.38
C LEU A 265 -9.66 15.51 0.67
N ALA A 266 -10.93 15.30 1.01
CA ALA A 266 -11.50 13.98 1.22
C ALA A 266 -11.52 13.14 -0.08
N ILE A 267 -11.70 13.79 -1.24
CA ILE A 267 -11.43 13.20 -2.55
C ILE A 267 -9.93 12.93 -2.68
N LEU A 268 -9.02 13.89 -2.65
CA LEU A 268 -7.59 13.62 -2.87
C LEU A 268 -7.03 12.49 -2.00
N CYS A 269 -7.55 12.29 -0.79
CA CYS A 269 -7.06 11.27 0.15
C CYS A 269 -7.69 9.88 -0.02
N GLY A 270 -8.57 9.70 -1.00
CA GLY A 270 -9.16 8.39 -1.29
C GLY A 270 -10.36 8.01 -0.43
N ILE A 271 -10.74 8.82 0.55
CA ILE A 271 -11.78 8.50 1.52
C ILE A 271 -13.15 8.44 0.84
N LEU A 272 -13.48 9.43 0.01
CA LEU A 272 -14.78 9.52 -0.65
C LEU A 272 -14.93 8.62 -1.90
N TRP A 273 -13.90 7.85 -2.23
CA TRP A 273 -13.80 7.07 -3.47
C TRP A 273 -12.71 6.01 -3.32
N GLN A 274 -13.15 4.89 -2.76
CA GLN A 274 -12.42 3.64 -2.75
C GLN A 274 -12.88 2.81 -3.95
N ASP A 275 -12.82 3.41 -5.15
CA ASP A 275 -13.05 2.63 -6.37
C ASP A 275 -11.94 1.60 -6.42
N ALA A 276 -12.28 0.37 -5.98
CA ALA A 276 -11.62 -0.83 -6.47
C ALA A 276 -11.58 -0.70 -7.98
N ALA A 277 -10.46 -1.05 -8.57
CA ALA A 277 -10.45 -0.99 -10.00
C ALA A 277 -11.48 -1.95 -10.58
N PRO A 278 -11.87 -1.75 -11.84
CA PRO A 278 -12.67 -2.76 -12.49
C PRO A 278 -11.88 -4.08 -12.44
N LEU A 279 -12.46 -5.05 -11.71
CA LEU A 279 -12.24 -6.48 -11.88
C LEU A 279 -12.60 -6.84 -13.33
N VAL A 280 -11.77 -6.42 -14.27
CA VAL A 280 -11.70 -7.12 -15.54
C VAL A 280 -10.90 -8.36 -15.20
N ALA A 281 -11.57 -9.34 -14.60
CA ALA A 281 -11.23 -10.72 -14.87
C ALA A 281 -11.29 -10.80 -16.39
N ALA A 282 -10.16 -10.60 -17.06
CA ALA A 282 -10.03 -11.08 -18.42
C ALA A 282 -10.41 -12.56 -18.27
N PRO A 283 -11.59 -12.98 -18.75
CA PRO A 283 -11.91 -14.38 -18.64
C PRO A 283 -10.81 -15.04 -19.45
N LEU A 284 -9.94 -15.79 -18.79
CA LEU A 284 -9.05 -16.66 -19.52
C LEU A 284 -9.96 -17.48 -20.44
N PRO A 285 -9.63 -17.60 -21.73
CA PRO A 285 -10.36 -18.53 -22.58
C PRO A 285 -10.43 -19.84 -21.81
N ARG A 286 -11.63 -20.33 -21.49
CA ARG A 286 -11.80 -21.58 -20.73
C ARG A 286 -10.97 -22.72 -21.31
N ALA A 287 -10.63 -22.65 -22.59
CA ALA A 287 -9.70 -23.54 -23.28
C ALA A 287 -8.27 -23.56 -22.69
N LEU A 288 -7.73 -22.42 -22.24
CA LEU A 288 -6.39 -22.34 -21.65
C LEU A 288 -6.40 -22.85 -20.20
N THR A 289 -7.45 -22.55 -19.45
CA THR A 289 -7.71 -23.13 -18.12
C THR A 289 -7.88 -24.65 -18.22
N ALA A 290 -8.71 -25.11 -19.17
CA ALA A 290 -8.94 -26.52 -19.40
C ALA A 290 -7.67 -27.24 -19.87
N ASN A 291 -6.82 -26.64 -20.70
CA ASN A 291 -5.59 -27.28 -21.16
C ASN A 291 -4.51 -27.32 -20.09
N LEU A 292 -4.41 -26.33 -19.20
CA LEU A 292 -3.48 -26.38 -18.07
C LEU A 292 -3.90 -27.49 -17.10
N THR A 293 -5.17 -27.47 -16.65
CA THR A 293 -5.73 -28.53 -15.79
C THR A 293 -5.66 -29.90 -16.47
N ARG A 294 -5.86 -29.96 -17.80
CA ARG A 294 -5.80 -31.21 -18.56
C ARG A 294 -4.38 -31.73 -18.71
N ALA A 295 -3.39 -30.89 -19.02
CA ALA A 295 -1.97 -31.25 -19.07
C ALA A 295 -1.45 -31.70 -17.70
N LEU A 296 -2.01 -31.15 -16.60
CA LEU A 296 -1.75 -31.62 -15.24
C LEU A 296 -2.38 -33.01 -14.98
N SER A 297 -3.57 -33.26 -15.52
CA SER A 297 -4.29 -34.54 -15.38
C SER A 297 -3.92 -35.64 -16.40
N GLU A 298 -3.18 -35.31 -17.47
CA GLU A 298 -2.89 -36.23 -18.58
C GLU A 298 -1.84 -37.30 -18.23
N GLY A 299 -1.19 -37.20 -17.07
CA GLY A 299 -0.63 -38.35 -16.37
C GLY A 299 -1.76 -39.08 -15.65
N GLY A 300 -2.58 -39.83 -16.40
CA GLY A 300 -3.84 -40.41 -15.92
C GLY A 300 -3.79 -40.82 -14.45
N ALA A 301 -4.58 -40.12 -13.62
CA ALA A 301 -4.60 -40.26 -12.17
C ALA A 301 -4.72 -41.74 -11.79
N THR A 302 -3.57 -42.36 -11.54
CA THR A 302 -3.54 -43.68 -10.95
C THR A 302 -3.93 -43.49 -9.49
N THR A 303 -4.59 -44.50 -8.92
CA THR A 303 -4.91 -44.52 -7.49
C THR A 303 -3.68 -44.24 -6.61
N GLU A 304 -2.47 -44.56 -7.09
CA GLU A 304 -1.20 -44.29 -6.42
C GLU A 304 -0.81 -42.80 -6.42
N TRP A 305 -1.06 -42.07 -7.51
CA TRP A 305 -0.81 -40.63 -7.58
C TRP A 305 -1.70 -39.88 -6.58
N ASP A 306 -2.99 -40.18 -6.57
CA ASP A 306 -3.96 -39.54 -5.68
C ASP A 306 -3.68 -39.86 -4.21
N GLN A 307 -3.30 -41.12 -3.91
CA GLN A 307 -2.84 -41.50 -2.58
C GLN A 307 -1.62 -40.69 -2.15
N LYS A 308 -0.67 -40.46 -3.06
CA LYS A 308 0.52 -39.67 -2.76
C LYS A 308 0.21 -38.18 -2.56
N VAL A 309 -0.75 -37.64 -3.31
CA VAL A 309 -1.26 -36.27 -3.13
C VAL A 309 -1.93 -36.12 -1.77
N GLU A 310 -2.79 -37.08 -1.39
CA GLU A 310 -3.45 -37.09 -0.08
C GLU A 310 -2.45 -37.23 1.07
N GLU A 311 -1.48 -38.15 0.94
CA GLU A 311 -0.39 -38.29 1.90
C GLU A 311 0.36 -36.97 2.08
N LEU A 312 0.71 -36.30 0.98
CA LEU A 312 1.44 -35.04 1.00
C LEU A 312 0.63 -33.89 1.61
N ALA A 313 -0.66 -33.81 1.28
CA ALA A 313 -1.61 -32.84 1.85
C ALA A 313 -1.78 -33.03 3.37
N GLY A 314 -1.64 -34.28 3.86
CA GLY A 314 -1.66 -34.63 5.27
C GLY A 314 -0.40 -34.27 6.05
N ARG A 315 0.61 -33.64 5.43
CA ARG A 315 1.86 -33.22 6.12
C ARG A 315 1.86 -31.75 6.52
N GLY A 316 0.70 -31.24 6.94
CA GLY A 316 0.61 -29.97 7.64
C GLY A 316 1.17 -30.05 9.06
N PHE A 317 1.44 -28.88 9.65
CA PHE A 317 1.88 -28.76 11.04
C PHE A 317 1.33 -27.47 11.67
N PRO A 318 1.09 -27.42 12.99
CA PRO A 318 0.61 -26.21 13.66
C PRO A 318 1.72 -25.16 13.80
N LEU A 319 1.35 -23.88 13.79
CA LEU A 319 2.29 -22.77 13.99
C LEU A 319 3.11 -22.90 15.29
N SER A 320 2.55 -23.46 16.37
CA SER A 320 3.31 -23.75 17.60
C SER A 320 4.55 -24.59 17.34
N ALA A 321 4.47 -25.64 16.51
CA ALA A 321 5.59 -26.54 16.26
C ALA A 321 6.73 -25.83 15.51
N LEU A 322 6.37 -24.92 14.59
CA LEU A 322 7.36 -24.08 13.90
C LEU A 322 8.06 -23.12 14.87
N LEU A 323 7.32 -22.53 15.81
CA LEU A 323 7.91 -21.66 16.83
C LEU A 323 8.82 -22.43 17.79
N ASP A 324 8.45 -23.66 18.18
CA ASP A 324 9.29 -24.54 19.00
C ASP A 324 10.61 -24.84 18.26
N PHE A 325 10.51 -25.14 16.97
CA PHE A 325 11.68 -25.38 16.12
C PHE A 325 12.55 -24.13 15.97
N PHE A 326 11.96 -22.96 15.74
CA PHE A 326 12.73 -21.72 15.61
C PHE A 326 13.45 -21.35 16.91
N GLU A 327 12.83 -21.61 18.07
CA GLU A 327 13.47 -21.45 19.38
C GLU A 327 14.69 -22.36 19.54
N LEU A 328 14.58 -23.63 19.13
CA LEU A 328 15.69 -24.57 19.10
C LEU A 328 16.85 -24.10 18.20
N LEU A 329 16.53 -23.48 17.06
CA LEU A 329 17.52 -22.88 16.18
C LEU A 329 18.22 -21.68 16.85
N LEU A 330 17.46 -20.78 17.48
CA LEU A 330 18.02 -19.62 18.20
C LEU A 330 18.90 -20.03 19.38
N ALA A 331 18.57 -21.13 20.06
CA ALA A 331 19.39 -21.73 21.10
C ALA A 331 20.70 -22.35 20.57
N ARG A 332 20.87 -22.42 19.23
CA ARG A 332 22.05 -22.97 18.55
C ARG A 332 22.34 -24.43 18.88
N GLU A 333 21.32 -25.17 19.34
CA GLU A 333 21.46 -26.58 19.71
C GLU A 333 21.64 -27.48 18.48
N VAL A 334 21.02 -27.11 17.36
CA VAL A 334 21.04 -27.92 16.11
C VAL A 334 21.82 -27.24 14.99
N MET A 335 21.80 -25.91 14.93
CA MET A 335 22.51 -25.13 13.90
C MET A 335 23.43 -24.08 14.57
N PRO A 336 24.66 -24.46 14.96
CA PRO A 336 25.54 -23.61 15.77
C PRO A 336 25.90 -22.26 15.13
N ASN A 337 25.95 -22.20 13.80
CA ASN A 337 26.33 -21.01 13.04
C ASN A 337 25.12 -20.16 12.61
N LEU A 338 23.93 -20.41 13.16
CA LEU A 338 22.73 -19.64 12.79
C LEU A 338 22.94 -18.14 13.07
N VAL A 339 22.71 -17.35 12.01
CA VAL A 339 22.53 -15.91 12.08
C VAL A 339 21.16 -15.62 11.46
N PRO A 340 20.10 -15.37 12.26
CA PRO A 340 18.72 -15.31 11.76
C PRO A 340 18.51 -14.36 10.56
N GLN A 341 19.28 -13.27 10.51
CA GLN A 341 19.20 -12.25 9.46
C GLN A 341 19.90 -12.65 8.15
N LEU A 342 20.73 -13.70 8.15
CA LEU A 342 21.54 -14.12 7.00
C LEU A 342 21.27 -15.57 6.59
N SER A 343 21.02 -16.44 7.55
CA SER A 343 20.72 -17.86 7.32
C SER A 343 19.43 -18.01 6.52
N THR A 344 19.60 -18.50 5.30
CA THR A 344 18.56 -18.82 4.34
C THR A 344 17.80 -20.08 4.75
N THR A 345 16.65 -20.30 4.13
CA THR A 345 15.90 -21.55 4.32
C THR A 345 16.70 -22.74 3.80
N ASN A 346 17.53 -22.57 2.75
CA ASN A 346 18.44 -23.62 2.29
C ASN A 346 19.44 -24.04 3.39
N ASP A 347 20.01 -23.09 4.14
CA ASP A 347 20.94 -23.39 5.24
C ASP A 347 20.25 -24.22 6.33
N VAL A 348 19.04 -23.80 6.73
CA VAL A 348 18.24 -24.49 7.76
C VAL A 348 17.80 -25.87 7.29
N VAL A 349 17.44 -26.02 6.01
CA VAL A 349 17.10 -27.34 5.43
C VAL A 349 18.29 -28.29 5.56
N ARG A 350 19.48 -27.84 5.17
CA ARG A 350 20.69 -28.66 5.13
C ARG A 350 21.26 -28.98 6.50
N GLN A 351 21.23 -28.03 7.44
CA GLN A 351 21.89 -28.18 8.74
C GLN A 351 20.97 -28.58 9.89
N ALA A 352 19.66 -28.38 9.78
CA ALA A 352 18.73 -28.70 10.86
C ALA A 352 17.62 -29.65 10.42
N ILE A 353 16.90 -29.35 9.34
CA ILE A 353 15.72 -30.13 8.95
C ILE A 353 16.13 -31.55 8.56
N ILE A 354 17.08 -31.72 7.63
CA ILE A 354 17.56 -33.04 7.22
C ILE A 354 18.09 -33.85 8.43
N PRO A 355 19.01 -33.33 9.27
CA PRO A 355 19.48 -34.05 10.45
C PRO A 355 18.37 -34.46 11.43
N LEU A 356 17.44 -33.55 11.76
CA LEU A 356 16.36 -33.82 12.72
C LEU A 356 15.29 -34.77 12.18
N SER A 357 15.15 -34.85 10.86
CA SER A 357 14.15 -35.70 10.20
C SER A 357 14.68 -37.10 9.83
N ARG A 358 15.94 -37.39 10.18
CA ARG A 358 16.58 -38.68 9.91
C ARG A 358 15.99 -39.78 10.79
N GLY A 359 15.75 -40.95 10.20
CA GLY A 359 15.31 -42.14 10.94
C GLY A 359 16.35 -42.59 11.97
N ALA A 360 15.89 -43.24 13.04
CA ALA A 360 16.76 -43.71 14.12
C ALA A 360 17.82 -44.73 13.65
N ASP A 361 17.53 -45.48 12.59
CA ASP A 361 18.46 -46.43 11.94
C ASP A 361 19.48 -45.74 11.02
N GLY A 362 19.32 -44.44 10.76
CA GLY A 362 20.12 -43.66 9.85
C GLY A 362 19.99 -44.04 8.36
N ALA A 363 19.16 -45.02 8.02
CA ALA A 363 19.01 -45.57 6.67
C ALA A 363 18.18 -44.65 5.78
N GLY A 364 17.26 -43.88 6.35
CA GLY A 364 16.42 -42.94 5.63
C GLY A 364 15.95 -41.79 6.51
N GLY A 365 14.79 -41.25 6.17
CA GLY A 365 14.14 -40.21 6.97
C GLY A 365 12.74 -39.89 6.46
N SER A 366 12.05 -39.03 7.19
CA SER A 366 10.69 -38.57 6.88
C SER A 366 10.66 -37.08 6.63
N ALA A 367 9.51 -36.52 6.24
CA ALA A 367 9.34 -35.07 6.32
C ALA A 367 9.36 -34.62 7.79
N LEU A 368 9.94 -33.46 8.09
CA LEU A 368 10.01 -32.97 9.48
C LEU A 368 8.62 -32.71 10.06
N ALA A 369 7.67 -32.27 9.24
CA ALA A 369 6.26 -32.15 9.64
C ALA A 369 5.67 -33.49 10.12
N THR A 370 5.98 -34.59 9.42
CA THR A 370 5.55 -35.95 9.83
C THR A 370 6.16 -36.35 11.17
N VAL A 371 7.42 -35.98 11.43
CA VAL A 371 8.08 -36.22 12.72
C VAL A 371 7.38 -35.43 13.83
N TRP A 372 7.12 -34.14 13.63
CA TRP A 372 6.40 -33.30 14.61
C TRP A 372 5.00 -33.83 14.90
N MET A 373 4.30 -34.33 13.89
CA MET A 373 2.95 -34.88 14.03
C MET A 373 2.92 -36.37 14.39
N ARG A 374 4.06 -37.00 14.65
CA ARG A 374 4.18 -38.43 15.01
C ARG A 374 3.46 -39.35 14.01
N GLY A 375 3.58 -39.03 12.73
CA GLY A 375 2.94 -39.75 11.63
C GLY A 375 1.44 -39.51 11.47
N GLN A 376 0.81 -38.69 12.33
CA GLN A 376 -0.61 -38.37 12.20
C GLN A 376 -0.82 -37.35 11.06
N PRO A 377 -1.80 -37.57 10.17
CA PRO A 377 -2.08 -36.63 9.10
C PRO A 377 -2.76 -35.37 9.65
N VAL A 378 -2.26 -34.21 9.22
CA VAL A 378 -2.83 -32.89 9.48
C VAL A 378 -3.00 -32.17 8.15
N LEU A 379 -4.25 -31.84 7.79
CA LEU A 379 -4.52 -31.01 6.62
C LEU A 379 -4.22 -29.56 6.95
N ALA A 380 -3.45 -28.89 6.10
CA ALA A 380 -3.11 -27.49 6.30
C ALA A 380 -4.26 -26.55 5.89
N GLU A 381 -4.47 -25.51 6.69
CA GLU A 381 -5.35 -24.38 6.34
C GLU A 381 -4.65 -23.37 5.43
N ARG A 382 -3.31 -23.40 5.43
CA ARG A 382 -2.46 -22.48 4.68
C ARG A 382 -1.37 -23.27 3.98
N MET A 383 -1.28 -23.18 2.66
CA MET A 383 -0.04 -23.54 1.95
C MET A 383 0.83 -22.30 1.80
N VAL A 384 2.14 -22.42 1.99
CA VAL A 384 3.07 -21.30 1.91
C VAL A 384 3.95 -21.41 0.69
N SER A 385 3.84 -20.44 -0.20
CA SER A 385 4.80 -20.19 -1.27
C SER A 385 5.95 -19.35 -0.75
N HIS A 386 7.18 -19.84 -0.90
CA HIS A 386 8.39 -19.13 -0.46
C HIS A 386 9.62 -19.52 -1.31
N ALA A 387 10.62 -18.63 -1.38
CA ALA A 387 11.90 -18.95 -1.97
C ALA A 387 12.89 -19.47 -0.91
N TRP A 388 13.68 -20.48 -1.26
CA TRP A 388 14.68 -21.05 -0.33
C TRP A 388 15.87 -20.14 -0.07
N ASP A 389 16.12 -19.21 -1.00
CA ASP A 389 17.16 -18.19 -0.88
C ASP A 389 16.75 -17.06 0.10
N ASN A 390 15.48 -17.02 0.52
CA ASN A 390 15.01 -16.11 1.57
C ASN A 390 15.54 -16.56 2.93
N THR A 391 15.77 -15.59 3.83
CA THR A 391 16.13 -15.90 5.23
C THR A 391 15.03 -16.74 5.88
N PHE A 392 15.41 -17.73 6.69
CA PHE A 392 14.44 -18.56 7.40
C PHE A 392 13.63 -17.74 8.40
N LEU A 393 14.23 -16.69 8.98
CA LEU A 393 13.55 -15.70 9.81
C LEU A 393 12.35 -15.07 9.08
N HIS A 394 12.51 -14.65 7.83
CA HIS A 394 11.43 -14.01 7.07
C HIS A 394 10.29 -14.98 6.79
N LEU A 395 10.59 -16.26 6.52
CA LEU A 395 9.57 -17.29 6.38
C LEU A 395 8.75 -17.42 7.68
N VAL A 396 9.41 -17.62 8.83
CA VAL A 396 8.71 -17.75 10.12
C VAL A 396 7.91 -16.48 10.45
N ALA A 397 8.50 -15.30 10.24
CA ALA A 397 7.86 -14.01 10.47
C ALA A 397 6.60 -13.83 9.60
N ALA A 398 6.64 -14.23 8.33
CA ALA A 398 5.50 -14.15 7.43
C ALA A 398 4.31 -15.01 7.91
N LEU A 399 4.57 -16.23 8.42
CA LEU A 399 3.52 -17.09 8.98
C LEU A 399 2.95 -16.51 10.28
N VAL A 400 3.79 -15.93 11.13
CA VAL A 400 3.34 -15.21 12.33
C VAL A 400 2.45 -14.02 11.94
N ALA A 401 2.87 -13.21 10.96
CA ALA A 401 2.08 -12.09 10.46
C ALA A 401 0.74 -12.55 9.85
N ASP A 402 0.71 -13.66 9.11
CA ASP A 402 -0.55 -14.26 8.63
C ASP A 402 -1.50 -14.67 9.76
N SER A 403 -0.98 -15.30 10.81
CA SER A 403 -1.79 -15.65 11.97
C SER A 403 -2.22 -14.44 12.80
N LEU A 404 -1.47 -13.34 12.76
CA LEU A 404 -1.83 -12.06 13.40
C LEU A 404 -2.66 -11.13 12.50
N ASP A 405 -3.02 -11.57 11.31
CA ASP A 405 -3.73 -10.76 10.31
C ASP A 405 -3.02 -9.42 10.02
N GLN A 406 -1.69 -9.47 9.95
CA GLN A 406 -0.83 -8.34 9.64
C GLN A 406 -0.39 -8.45 8.18
N ASP A 407 -0.46 -7.34 7.47
CA ASP A 407 -0.02 -7.23 6.09
C ASP A 407 1.51 -7.41 6.01
N THR A 408 2.27 -6.65 6.81
CA THR A 408 3.74 -6.73 6.89
C THR A 408 4.24 -7.67 7.96
N PHE A 409 5.46 -8.19 7.80
CA PHE A 409 6.10 -9.04 8.80
C PHE A 409 7.40 -8.49 9.41
N GLU A 410 7.82 -7.26 9.10
CA GLU A 410 9.00 -6.60 9.70
C GLU A 410 8.93 -6.59 11.23
N SER A 411 7.78 -6.26 11.81
CA SER A 411 7.57 -6.28 13.26
C SER A 411 7.75 -7.67 13.85
N ALA A 412 7.19 -8.69 13.20
CA ALA A 412 7.30 -10.07 13.65
C ALA A 412 8.74 -10.57 13.55
N ALA A 413 9.44 -10.24 12.45
CA ALA A 413 10.86 -10.56 12.27
C ALA A 413 11.74 -9.90 13.34
N ALA A 414 11.50 -8.62 13.65
CA ALA A 414 12.22 -7.91 14.70
C ALA A 414 11.96 -8.54 16.09
N GLU A 415 10.71 -8.90 16.40
CA GLU A 415 10.36 -9.52 17.67
C GLU A 415 10.97 -10.92 17.81
N LEU A 416 10.90 -11.76 16.78
CA LEU A 416 11.47 -13.13 16.76
C LEU A 416 12.97 -13.20 17.08
N THR A 417 13.72 -12.11 16.92
CA THR A 417 15.16 -12.05 17.21
C THR A 417 15.48 -11.61 18.65
N LYS A 418 14.46 -11.23 19.43
CA LYS A 418 14.61 -10.81 20.83
C LYS A 418 14.44 -12.01 21.78
N PRO A 419 15.15 -12.05 22.93
CA PRO A 419 15.02 -13.16 23.89
C PRO A 419 13.58 -13.43 24.35
N GLU A 420 12.80 -12.38 24.61
CA GLU A 420 11.40 -12.47 25.06
C GLU A 420 10.39 -12.47 23.89
N GLY A 421 10.89 -12.49 22.65
CA GLY A 421 10.07 -12.27 21.48
C GLY A 421 9.11 -13.40 21.17
N ILE A 422 9.61 -14.65 21.16
CA ILE A 422 8.80 -15.84 20.94
C ILE A 422 7.71 -15.99 22.02
N PRO A 423 8.02 -15.89 23.34
CA PRO A 423 6.99 -15.92 24.38
C PRO A 423 5.88 -14.87 24.17
N ARG A 424 6.24 -13.63 23.81
CA ARG A 424 5.26 -12.56 23.52
C ARG A 424 4.40 -12.85 22.31
N LEU A 425 5.01 -13.30 21.21
CA LEU A 425 4.28 -13.67 19.99
C LEU A 425 3.34 -14.86 20.26
N ARG A 426 3.77 -15.88 21.00
CA ARG A 426 2.90 -16.98 21.43
C ARG A 426 1.72 -16.49 22.25
N ALA A 427 1.94 -15.59 23.21
CA ALA A 427 0.84 -15.03 24.01
C ALA A 427 -0.18 -14.31 23.12
N GLN A 428 0.26 -13.50 22.15
CA GLN A 428 -0.61 -12.82 21.21
C GLN A 428 -1.39 -13.80 20.31
N LEU A 429 -0.71 -14.80 19.76
CA LEU A 429 -1.30 -15.84 18.91
C LEU A 429 -2.30 -16.71 19.70
N GLN A 430 -1.98 -17.04 20.95
CA GLN A 430 -2.85 -17.81 21.85
C GLN A 430 -4.12 -17.04 22.19
N LEU A 431 -4.01 -15.74 22.49
CA LEU A 431 -5.17 -14.87 22.75
C LEU A 431 -6.12 -14.81 21.54
N ARG A 432 -5.60 -14.98 20.32
CA ARG A 432 -6.39 -15.03 19.08
C ARG A 432 -6.82 -16.44 18.66
N GLY A 433 -6.41 -17.48 19.38
CA GLY A 433 -6.66 -18.87 19.01
C GLY A 433 -5.95 -19.31 17.72
N MET A 434 -4.88 -18.63 17.31
CA MET A 434 -4.21 -18.85 16.01
C MET A 434 -2.98 -19.74 16.10
N LEU A 435 -2.54 -20.11 17.31
CA LEU A 435 -1.33 -20.91 17.53
C LEU A 435 -1.41 -22.32 16.92
N GLN A 436 -2.63 -22.86 16.78
CA GLN A 436 -2.88 -24.19 16.20
C GLN A 436 -3.25 -24.14 14.71
N ARG A 437 -3.22 -22.97 14.07
CA ARG A 437 -3.43 -22.87 12.62
C ARG A 437 -2.42 -23.74 11.90
N ALA A 438 -2.90 -24.62 11.03
CA ALA A 438 -2.06 -25.59 10.34
C ALA A 438 -1.49 -25.01 9.04
N TYR A 439 -0.17 -25.11 8.88
CA TYR A 439 0.56 -24.67 7.70
C TYR A 439 1.20 -25.85 6.97
N TRP A 440 1.36 -25.71 5.66
CA TRP A 440 2.17 -26.57 4.81
C TRP A 440 3.27 -25.74 4.16
N VAL A 441 4.52 -26.16 4.34
CA VAL A 441 5.70 -25.43 3.84
C VAL A 441 6.62 -26.46 3.20
N CYS A 442 7.01 -26.27 1.93
CA CYS A 442 7.74 -27.30 1.18
C CYS A 442 9.06 -27.71 1.86
N ALA A 443 9.77 -26.79 2.52
CA ALA A 443 10.99 -27.10 3.27
C ALA A 443 10.76 -28.12 4.41
N LEU A 444 9.58 -28.13 5.02
CA LEU A 444 9.24 -28.91 6.22
C LEU A 444 8.35 -30.12 5.92
N SER A 445 7.47 -30.00 4.94
CA SER A 445 6.44 -30.98 4.60
C SER A 445 6.86 -31.98 3.51
N ILE A 446 7.91 -31.67 2.73
CA ILE A 446 8.52 -32.61 1.79
C ILE A 446 9.51 -33.51 2.52
N ASN A 447 9.55 -34.78 2.13
CA ASN A 447 10.59 -35.69 2.59
C ASN A 447 11.91 -35.35 1.91
N GLN A 448 12.71 -34.51 2.57
CA GLN A 448 14.02 -34.09 2.07
C GLN A 448 14.97 -35.27 1.85
N HIS A 449 14.77 -36.38 2.58
CA HIS A 449 15.55 -37.61 2.39
C HIS A 449 15.22 -38.33 1.09
N ALA A 450 13.97 -38.30 0.64
CA ALA A 450 13.55 -38.88 -0.64
C ALA A 450 13.80 -37.96 -1.86
N GLY A 451 14.24 -36.71 -1.61
CA GLY A 451 14.51 -35.71 -2.65
C GLY A 451 15.98 -35.30 -2.72
N ILE A 452 16.35 -34.33 -1.89
CA ILE A 452 17.56 -33.51 -2.11
C ILE A 452 18.71 -33.76 -1.12
N CYS A 453 18.53 -34.58 -0.08
CA CYS A 453 19.54 -34.69 1.00
C CYS A 453 20.91 -35.21 0.54
N GLY A 454 20.97 -36.03 -0.52
CA GLY A 454 22.17 -36.73 -0.98
C GLY A 454 23.06 -35.93 -1.94
N GLY A 455 22.67 -34.73 -2.36
CA GLY A 455 23.48 -33.92 -3.26
C GLY A 455 22.79 -32.64 -3.74
N PHE A 456 23.39 -32.00 -4.75
CA PHE A 456 22.96 -30.70 -5.29
C PHE A 456 22.50 -30.77 -6.75
N GLY A 457 22.40 -31.97 -7.31
CA GLY A 457 22.19 -32.19 -8.75
C GLY A 457 23.47 -32.00 -9.56
N THR A 458 23.37 -32.16 -10.87
CA THR A 458 24.47 -31.97 -11.81
C THR A 458 24.92 -30.51 -11.83
N ALA A 459 26.23 -30.27 -11.76
CA ALA A 459 26.79 -28.93 -11.85
C ALA A 459 26.53 -28.33 -13.24
N PRO A 460 25.97 -27.11 -13.33
CA PRO A 460 25.88 -26.38 -14.60
C PRO A 460 27.28 -26.02 -15.13
N PRO A 461 27.42 -25.69 -16.44
CA PRO A 461 28.69 -25.27 -17.03
C PRO A 461 29.32 -24.09 -16.29
N GLU A 462 30.63 -24.16 -16.03
CA GLU A 462 31.37 -23.07 -15.37
C GLU A 462 31.24 -21.75 -16.14
N GLY A 463 31.22 -20.64 -15.41
CA GLY A 463 31.08 -19.29 -15.99
C GLY A 463 29.64 -18.88 -16.35
N THR A 464 28.64 -19.72 -16.09
CA THR A 464 27.21 -19.39 -16.26
C THR A 464 26.59 -18.86 -14.96
N ASP A 465 25.53 -18.05 -15.06
CA ASP A 465 24.77 -17.59 -13.90
C ASP A 465 24.15 -18.77 -13.14
N GLU A 466 23.76 -19.82 -13.85
CA GLU A 466 23.27 -21.07 -13.28
C GLU A 466 24.33 -21.76 -12.41
N HIS A 467 25.59 -21.74 -12.83
CA HIS A 467 26.70 -22.30 -12.05
C HIS A 467 26.93 -21.50 -10.77
N SER A 468 26.91 -20.16 -10.83
CA SER A 468 27.01 -19.31 -9.63
C SER A 468 25.85 -19.56 -8.65
N ALA A 469 24.62 -19.70 -9.16
CA ALA A 469 23.45 -20.03 -8.34
C ALA A 469 23.54 -21.44 -7.74
N TRP A 470 24.05 -22.42 -8.48
CA TRP A 470 24.29 -23.78 -7.99
C TRP A 470 25.39 -23.82 -6.92
N ALA A 471 26.51 -23.14 -7.15
CA ALA A 471 27.62 -23.04 -6.20
C ALA A 471 27.18 -22.39 -4.89
N LYS A 472 26.38 -21.31 -4.96
CA LYS A 472 25.81 -20.67 -3.77
C LYS A 472 24.97 -21.64 -2.93
N LYS A 473 24.20 -22.55 -3.55
CA LYS A 473 23.36 -23.54 -2.82
C LYS A 473 24.16 -24.62 -2.12
N LYS A 474 25.42 -24.83 -2.51
CA LYS A 474 26.32 -25.79 -1.87
C LYS A 474 26.89 -25.29 -0.56
N CYS A 475 26.91 -23.98 -0.36
CA CYS A 475 27.57 -23.36 0.77
C CYS A 475 26.56 -22.76 1.74
N ASP A 476 26.91 -22.85 3.02
CA ASP A 476 26.24 -22.11 4.08
C ASP A 476 26.40 -20.61 3.86
N SER A 477 25.30 -19.86 3.87
CA SER A 477 25.29 -18.43 3.54
C SER A 477 26.09 -17.55 4.51
N VAL A 478 26.36 -18.05 5.72
CA VAL A 478 27.02 -17.30 6.81
C VAL A 478 28.51 -17.58 6.84
N THR A 479 28.88 -18.85 6.73
CA THR A 479 30.24 -19.36 6.91
C THR A 479 30.97 -19.57 5.58
N GLY A 480 30.24 -19.67 4.47
CA GLY A 480 30.76 -19.99 3.14
C GLY A 480 31.24 -21.44 2.99
N LYS A 481 31.09 -22.28 4.02
CA LYS A 481 31.52 -23.69 3.98
C LYS A 481 30.53 -24.54 3.20
N GLU A 482 31.04 -25.50 2.43
CA GLU A 482 30.17 -26.48 1.77
C GLU A 482 29.42 -27.33 2.79
N PHE A 483 28.15 -27.62 2.52
CA PHE A 483 27.37 -28.52 3.37
C PHE A 483 27.83 -29.97 3.22
N GLU A 484 27.78 -30.70 4.33
CA GLU A 484 27.89 -32.15 4.30
C GLU A 484 26.63 -32.76 3.67
N VAL A 485 26.83 -33.67 2.72
CA VAL A 485 25.70 -34.41 2.10
C VAL A 485 25.27 -35.56 3.00
N CYS A 486 23.96 -35.79 3.07
CA CYS A 486 23.41 -36.89 3.85
C CYS A 486 23.79 -38.23 3.22
N GLN A 487 24.30 -39.15 4.05
CA GLN A 487 24.72 -40.49 3.64
C GLN A 487 23.61 -41.55 3.83
N CYS A 488 22.34 -41.15 3.95
CA CYS A 488 21.24 -42.11 4.05
C CYS A 488 21.09 -42.90 2.73
N ARG A 489 20.51 -44.10 2.84
CA ARG A 489 20.25 -45.01 1.72
C ARG A 489 18.86 -44.82 1.09
N GLU A 490 18.08 -43.86 1.59
CA GLU A 490 16.79 -43.47 1.01
C GLU A 490 16.91 -43.21 -0.50
N LEU A 491 16.05 -43.84 -1.29
CA LEU A 491 15.98 -43.64 -2.74
C LEU A 491 15.58 -42.20 -3.06
N LYS A 492 16.15 -41.64 -4.14
CA LYS A 492 15.85 -40.28 -4.57
C LYS A 492 14.89 -40.29 -5.74
N PHE A 493 13.73 -39.67 -5.55
CA PHE A 493 12.69 -39.58 -6.56
C PHE A 493 12.64 -38.18 -7.16
N PHE A 494 12.82 -38.10 -8.48
CA PHE A 494 12.75 -36.88 -9.28
C PHE A 494 11.71 -37.07 -10.40
N ASN A 495 11.63 -36.14 -11.34
CA ASN A 495 10.61 -36.13 -12.40
C ASN A 495 10.63 -37.39 -13.32
N ASN A 496 11.68 -38.21 -13.27
CA ASN A 496 11.74 -39.52 -13.93
C ASN A 496 10.95 -40.63 -13.20
N ASN A 497 10.55 -40.40 -11.96
CA ASN A 497 9.70 -41.27 -11.15
C ASN A 497 8.47 -40.44 -10.72
N PRO A 498 7.53 -40.19 -11.64
CA PRO A 498 6.52 -39.16 -11.46
C PRO A 498 5.57 -39.46 -10.29
N VAL A 499 5.23 -40.73 -10.03
CA VAL A 499 4.32 -41.12 -8.94
C VAL A 499 4.96 -40.87 -7.58
N GLU A 500 6.25 -41.16 -7.43
CA GLU A 500 6.98 -41.08 -6.17
C GLU A 500 7.56 -39.69 -5.90
N CYS A 501 7.85 -38.91 -6.93
CA CYS A 501 8.35 -37.54 -6.81
C CYS A 501 7.34 -36.65 -6.09
N GLU A 502 7.68 -36.05 -4.95
CA GLU A 502 6.74 -35.19 -4.21
C GLU A 502 6.64 -33.78 -4.80
N MET A 503 7.69 -33.32 -5.47
CA MET A 503 7.83 -31.94 -5.98
C MET A 503 6.93 -31.63 -7.18
N ASN A 504 6.44 -32.65 -7.89
CA ASN A 504 5.56 -32.48 -9.06
C ASN A 504 4.05 -32.53 -8.71
N LYS A 505 3.70 -32.52 -7.42
CA LYS A 505 2.31 -32.69 -6.92
C LYS A 505 1.71 -31.43 -6.28
N PHE A 506 2.43 -30.32 -6.26
CA PHE A 506 2.02 -29.13 -5.49
C PHE A 506 0.68 -28.56 -5.98
N ASP A 507 0.49 -28.53 -7.30
CA ASP A 507 -0.76 -28.16 -7.97
C ASP A 507 -1.97 -29.02 -7.54
N HIS A 508 -1.81 -30.34 -7.58
CA HIS A 508 -2.84 -31.29 -7.17
C HIS A 508 -3.11 -31.23 -5.67
N MET A 509 -2.07 -31.00 -4.86
CA MET A 509 -2.18 -30.84 -3.42
C MET A 509 -2.95 -29.56 -3.05
N ILE A 510 -2.68 -28.43 -3.72
CA ILE A 510 -3.43 -27.18 -3.57
C ILE A 510 -4.91 -27.41 -3.85
N THR A 511 -5.22 -28.09 -4.96
CA THR A 511 -6.60 -28.41 -5.35
C THR A 511 -7.26 -29.37 -4.36
N PHE A 512 -6.52 -30.37 -3.88
CA PHE A 512 -7.00 -31.34 -2.89
C PHE A 512 -7.36 -30.66 -1.56
N LEU A 513 -6.51 -29.75 -1.09
CA LEU A 513 -6.70 -29.00 0.16
C LEU A 513 -7.86 -28.00 0.03
N SER A 514 -7.95 -27.25 -1.07
CA SER A 514 -9.03 -26.28 -1.27
C SER A 514 -10.41 -26.93 -1.35
N ALA A 515 -10.50 -28.15 -1.90
CA ALA A 515 -11.74 -28.91 -1.94
C ALA A 515 -12.21 -29.41 -0.56
N ARG A 516 -11.31 -29.55 0.42
CA ARG A 516 -11.60 -30.14 1.74
C ARG A 516 -11.62 -29.14 2.87
N ILE A 517 -10.90 -28.03 2.75
CA ILE A 517 -10.77 -27.02 3.78
C ILE A 517 -11.40 -25.72 3.24
N PRO A 518 -12.63 -25.37 3.65
CA PRO A 518 -13.34 -24.20 3.12
C PRO A 518 -12.61 -22.87 3.33
N SER A 519 -11.77 -22.79 4.37
CA SER A 519 -10.96 -21.62 4.71
C SER A 519 -9.57 -21.64 4.08
N PHE A 520 -9.25 -22.60 3.21
CA PHE A 520 -7.92 -22.77 2.65
C PHE A 520 -7.48 -21.51 1.89
N SER A 521 -6.21 -21.13 2.08
CA SER A 521 -5.61 -20.05 1.31
C SER A 521 -4.12 -20.31 1.04
N LEU A 522 -3.60 -19.71 -0.02
CA LEU A 522 -2.18 -19.69 -0.32
C LEU A 522 -1.56 -18.44 0.32
N VAL A 523 -0.50 -18.61 1.10
CA VAL A 523 0.28 -17.51 1.68
C VAL A 523 1.53 -17.32 0.84
N ALA A 524 1.75 -16.13 0.27
CA ALA A 524 2.99 -15.81 -0.42
C ALA A 524 3.91 -15.01 0.53
N ALA A 525 5.00 -15.64 0.97
CA ALA A 525 5.98 -15.04 1.87
C ALA A 525 7.08 -14.33 1.06
N VAL A 526 6.90 -13.03 0.85
CA VAL A 526 7.74 -12.21 -0.02
C VAL A 526 8.77 -11.43 0.81
N ASP A 527 10.04 -11.73 0.59
CA ASP A 527 11.15 -11.11 1.31
C ASP A 527 11.58 -9.75 0.71
N LEU A 528 12.66 -9.19 1.27
CA LEU A 528 13.25 -7.93 0.81
C LEU A 528 13.70 -7.96 -0.66
N THR A 529 14.12 -9.12 -1.16
CA THR A 529 14.57 -9.25 -2.55
C THR A 529 13.42 -9.48 -3.54
N LEU A 530 12.19 -9.63 -3.04
CA LEU A 530 11.05 -10.06 -3.82
C LEU A 530 11.33 -11.38 -4.59
N GLY A 531 12.25 -12.21 -4.08
CA GLY A 531 12.79 -13.38 -4.78
C GLY A 531 11.72 -14.43 -5.09
N LEU A 532 10.61 -14.43 -4.35
CA LEU A 532 9.45 -15.28 -4.59
C LEU A 532 8.93 -15.15 -6.03
N PHE A 533 8.81 -13.93 -6.56
CA PHE A 533 8.26 -13.73 -7.90
C PHE A 533 9.23 -14.12 -9.03
N MET A 534 10.49 -14.43 -8.71
CA MET A 534 11.49 -14.88 -9.67
C MET A 534 11.34 -16.37 -9.90
N ARG A 535 10.86 -17.08 -8.86
CA ARG A 535 10.95 -18.53 -8.75
C ARG A 535 9.77 -19.13 -9.49
N ALA A 536 10.08 -19.80 -10.59
CA ALA A 536 9.07 -20.44 -11.45
C ALA A 536 8.05 -21.29 -10.66
N TRP A 537 8.50 -22.05 -9.65
CA TRP A 537 7.63 -22.83 -8.77
C TRP A 537 6.64 -21.98 -7.97
N CYS A 538 7.13 -20.91 -7.32
CA CYS A 538 6.28 -20.01 -6.55
C CYS A 538 5.26 -19.29 -7.44
N VAL A 539 5.68 -18.89 -8.63
CA VAL A 539 4.80 -18.25 -9.62
C VAL A 539 3.73 -19.23 -10.11
N ALA A 540 4.08 -20.49 -10.34
CA ALA A 540 3.12 -21.53 -10.70
C ALA A 540 2.08 -21.75 -9.59
N GLU A 541 2.49 -21.77 -8.31
CA GLU A 541 1.59 -21.88 -7.15
C GLU A 541 0.62 -20.70 -7.07
N LEU A 542 1.10 -19.47 -7.24
CA LEU A 542 0.26 -18.26 -7.26
C LEU A 542 -0.81 -18.32 -8.35
N ILE A 543 -0.44 -18.81 -9.52
CA ILE A 543 -1.33 -18.86 -10.68
C ILE A 543 -2.33 -20.00 -10.57
N GLU A 544 -1.91 -21.15 -10.05
CA GLU A 544 -2.84 -22.24 -9.72
C GLU A 544 -3.88 -21.77 -8.69
N ALA A 545 -3.46 -21.06 -7.64
CA ALA A 545 -4.39 -20.50 -6.67
C ALA A 545 -5.38 -19.51 -7.30
N ASP A 546 -4.91 -18.59 -8.15
CA ASP A 546 -5.78 -17.66 -8.88
C ASP A 546 -6.77 -18.40 -9.79
N PHE A 547 -6.31 -19.42 -10.53
CA PHE A 547 -7.17 -20.25 -11.39
C PHE A 547 -8.23 -21.01 -10.61
N SER A 548 -7.85 -21.57 -9.48
CA SER A 548 -8.72 -22.32 -8.59
C SER A 548 -9.57 -21.42 -7.68
N SER A 549 -9.51 -20.09 -7.86
CA SER A 549 -10.20 -19.09 -7.01
C SER A 549 -9.88 -19.25 -5.52
N ILE A 550 -8.69 -19.75 -5.22
CA ILE A 550 -8.17 -19.92 -3.88
C ILE A 550 -7.66 -18.55 -3.41
N PRO A 551 -8.09 -18.07 -2.23
CA PRO A 551 -7.58 -16.81 -1.70
C PRO A 551 -6.05 -16.83 -1.60
N ILE A 552 -5.41 -15.78 -2.11
CA ILE A 552 -3.96 -15.58 -1.97
C ILE A 552 -3.75 -14.44 -0.99
N VAL A 553 -2.99 -14.71 0.07
CA VAL A 553 -2.61 -13.74 1.09
C VAL A 553 -1.13 -13.45 0.93
N ILE A 554 -0.78 -12.21 0.57
CA ILE A 554 0.63 -11.80 0.53
C ILE A 554 1.05 -11.30 1.91
N LYS A 555 2.25 -11.72 2.32
CA LYS A 555 3.00 -11.12 3.41
C LYS A 555 4.31 -10.59 2.85
N ILE A 556 4.53 -9.29 2.95
CA ILE A 556 5.82 -8.67 2.58
C ILE A 556 6.56 -8.20 3.81
N TYR A 557 7.88 -8.04 3.69
CA TYR A 557 8.70 -7.58 4.80
C TYR A 557 8.20 -6.23 5.34
N SER A 558 8.22 -5.18 4.51
CA SER A 558 7.67 -3.87 4.86
C SER A 558 7.10 -3.15 3.62
N GLU A 559 6.27 -2.12 3.82
CA GLU A 559 5.74 -1.32 2.71
C GLU A 559 6.85 -0.74 1.82
N ARG A 560 8.01 -0.40 2.42
CA ARG A 560 9.18 0.13 1.71
C ARG A 560 9.78 -0.86 0.73
N THR A 561 9.57 -2.16 0.90
CA THR A 561 10.07 -3.19 -0.01
C THR A 561 9.45 -3.06 -1.41
N LEU A 562 8.24 -2.52 -1.53
CA LEU A 562 7.56 -2.32 -2.81
C LEU A 562 8.20 -1.25 -3.69
N ASP A 563 9.00 -0.37 -3.11
CA ASP A 563 9.68 0.71 -3.85
C ASP A 563 10.91 0.21 -4.62
N HIS A 564 11.37 -1.02 -4.36
CA HIS A 564 12.49 -1.63 -5.07
C HIS A 564 12.01 -2.40 -6.32
N HIS A 565 12.48 -1.97 -7.49
CA HIS A 565 12.05 -2.46 -8.81
C HIS A 565 12.42 -3.91 -9.13
N TYR A 566 11.65 -4.51 -10.05
CA TYR A 566 11.79 -5.89 -10.54
C TYR A 566 11.84 -5.93 -12.06
N ASN A 567 12.71 -6.76 -12.66
CA ASN A 567 12.72 -7.06 -14.10
C ASN A 567 13.09 -8.52 -14.47
N ASP A 568 13.81 -9.25 -13.61
CA ASP A 568 14.26 -10.64 -13.80
C ASP A 568 13.18 -11.75 -13.58
N CYS A 569 13.35 -13.00 -14.05
CA CYS A 569 12.77 -14.22 -13.46
C CYS A 569 13.80 -15.38 -13.57
N GLN A 570 13.98 -16.20 -12.52
CA GLN A 570 15.04 -17.23 -12.44
C GLN A 570 14.57 -18.56 -11.81
N ALA A 571 15.01 -19.67 -12.41
CA ALA A 571 14.75 -21.02 -11.91
C ALA A 571 16.03 -21.73 -11.46
N SER A 572 15.90 -22.60 -10.47
CA SER A 572 17.03 -23.29 -9.83
C SER A 572 17.63 -24.45 -10.62
N ARG A 573 16.84 -25.06 -11.51
CA ARG A 573 17.20 -26.18 -12.39
C ARG A 573 16.61 -25.90 -13.77
N VAL A 574 17.35 -26.23 -14.82
CA VAL A 574 16.94 -25.96 -16.20
C VAL A 574 15.74 -26.86 -16.57
N GLU A 575 15.71 -28.09 -16.05
CA GLU A 575 14.64 -29.06 -16.29
C GLU A 575 13.32 -28.62 -15.64
N ASP A 576 13.37 -28.09 -14.41
CA ASP A 576 12.19 -27.55 -13.75
C ASP A 576 11.68 -26.31 -14.47
N LYS A 577 12.60 -25.42 -14.93
CA LYS A 577 12.24 -24.27 -15.76
C LYS A 577 11.53 -24.72 -17.03
N ALA A 578 12.11 -25.70 -17.74
CA ALA A 578 11.54 -26.22 -18.98
C ALA A 578 10.17 -26.87 -18.74
N MET A 579 10.00 -27.61 -17.64
CA MET A 579 8.73 -28.25 -17.28
C MET A 579 7.65 -27.24 -16.88
N ILE A 580 8.01 -26.18 -16.16
CA ILE A 580 7.06 -25.12 -15.81
C ILE A 580 6.70 -24.29 -17.05
N LEU A 581 7.70 -23.91 -17.85
CA LEU A 581 7.49 -23.16 -19.08
C LEU A 581 6.71 -23.97 -20.12
N SER A 582 6.89 -25.29 -20.20
CA SER A 582 6.12 -26.14 -21.11
C SER A 582 4.65 -26.25 -20.72
N ARG A 583 4.31 -26.02 -19.44
CA ARG A 583 2.93 -25.92 -18.96
C ARG A 583 2.29 -24.56 -19.27
N ILE A 584 3.09 -23.54 -19.59
CA ILE A 584 2.61 -22.19 -19.89
C ILE A 584 2.41 -22.05 -21.40
N LEU A 585 1.15 -22.06 -21.83
CA LEU A 585 0.79 -22.01 -23.26
C LEU A 585 1.21 -20.69 -23.94
N ASP A 586 1.14 -19.58 -23.19
CA ASP A 586 1.48 -18.23 -23.63
C ASP A 586 2.19 -17.50 -22.48
N VAL A 587 3.51 -17.37 -22.59
CA VAL A 587 4.38 -16.76 -21.56
C VAL A 587 4.08 -15.28 -21.38
N ASP A 588 3.73 -14.56 -22.44
CA ASP A 588 3.44 -13.13 -22.37
C ASP A 588 2.12 -12.88 -21.65
N MET A 589 1.08 -13.67 -21.98
CA MET A 589 -0.19 -13.62 -21.28
C MET A 589 -0.05 -14.00 -19.81
N PHE A 590 0.76 -15.01 -19.51
CA PHE A 590 1.07 -15.44 -18.15
C PHE A 590 1.76 -14.33 -17.36
N ASN A 591 2.79 -13.69 -17.92
CA ASN A 591 3.49 -12.58 -17.30
C ASN A 591 2.55 -11.37 -17.09
N ALA A 592 1.68 -11.07 -18.06
CA ALA A 592 0.68 -10.02 -17.92
C ALA A 592 -0.32 -10.34 -16.80
N ARG A 593 -0.74 -11.60 -16.66
CA ARG A 593 -1.63 -12.03 -15.57
C ARG A 593 -0.94 -11.98 -14.22
N LEU A 594 0.32 -12.40 -14.13
CA LEU A 594 1.10 -12.30 -12.89
C LEU A 594 1.30 -10.83 -12.48
N GLN A 595 1.67 -9.95 -13.43
CA GLN A 595 1.78 -8.52 -13.14
C GLN A 595 0.44 -7.93 -12.70
N TRP A 596 -0.67 -8.34 -13.31
CA TRP A 596 -1.99 -7.93 -12.88
C TRP A 596 -2.35 -8.48 -11.49
N LEU A 597 -2.04 -9.74 -11.22
CA LEU A 597 -2.29 -10.37 -9.92
C LEU A 597 -1.50 -9.65 -8.82
N ILE A 598 -0.26 -9.24 -9.09
CA ILE A 598 0.60 -8.59 -8.08
C ILE A 598 0.31 -7.09 -7.98
N PHE A 599 0.39 -6.38 -9.11
CA PHE A 599 0.39 -4.92 -9.19
C PHE A 599 -0.87 -4.34 -9.81
N GLY A 600 -1.75 -5.21 -10.32
CA GLY A 600 -3.05 -4.76 -10.76
C GLY A 600 -3.78 -4.11 -9.61
N SER A 601 -4.85 -3.45 -9.96
CA SER A 601 -5.49 -2.49 -9.10
C SER A 601 -6.45 -3.13 -8.06
N ASP A 602 -6.73 -4.43 -8.22
CA ASP A 602 -7.20 -5.35 -7.16
C ASP A 602 -6.15 -6.45 -6.89
N GLY A 603 -4.92 -6.22 -7.37
CA GLY A 603 -3.82 -7.12 -7.17
C GLY A 603 -3.44 -7.18 -5.70
N LEU A 604 -2.48 -8.05 -5.40
CA LEU A 604 -2.11 -8.39 -4.05
C LEU A 604 -1.54 -7.20 -3.25
N PHE A 605 -1.10 -6.14 -3.93
CA PHE A 605 -0.66 -4.88 -3.30
C PHE A 605 -1.72 -3.76 -3.30
N SER A 606 -2.92 -4.00 -3.80
CA SER A 606 -3.96 -2.96 -3.90
C SER A 606 -4.40 -2.41 -2.55
N THR A 607 -4.48 -3.25 -1.51
CA THR A 607 -4.85 -2.86 -0.15
C THR A 607 -3.79 -2.00 0.55
N TRP A 608 -2.56 -2.01 0.03
CA TRP A 608 -1.38 -1.42 0.65
C TRP A 608 -1.09 0.00 0.18
N LEU A 609 -1.67 0.41 -0.95
CA LEU A 609 -1.39 1.73 -1.52
C LEU A 609 -2.33 2.77 -0.89
N ASP A 610 -1.75 3.67 -0.11
CA ASP A 610 -2.43 4.90 0.29
C ASP A 610 -2.70 5.80 -0.94
N ALA A 611 -3.28 6.97 -0.70
CA ALA A 611 -3.60 7.87 -1.80
C ALA A 611 -2.34 8.37 -2.55
N GLN A 612 -1.20 8.52 -1.87
CA GLN A 612 0.07 8.91 -2.48
C GLN A 612 0.65 7.75 -3.32
N GLY A 613 0.64 6.53 -2.79
CA GLY A 613 1.04 5.30 -3.48
C GLY A 613 0.19 5.02 -4.72
N ARG A 614 -1.11 5.34 -4.67
CA ARG A 614 -2.00 5.28 -5.85
C ARG A 614 -1.64 6.32 -6.92
N ALA A 615 -1.26 7.53 -6.53
CA ALA A 615 -0.78 8.54 -7.49
C ALA A 615 0.53 8.09 -8.15
N ALA A 616 1.46 7.53 -7.36
CA ALA A 616 2.68 6.92 -7.89
C ALA A 616 2.36 5.75 -8.83
N HIS A 617 1.39 4.89 -8.51
CA HIS A 617 0.98 3.79 -9.38
C HIS A 617 0.41 4.28 -10.72
N ALA A 618 -0.46 5.30 -10.71
CA ALA A 618 -0.92 5.95 -11.94
C ALA A 618 0.24 6.54 -12.75
N GLY A 619 1.24 7.13 -12.07
CA GLY A 619 2.48 7.60 -12.68
C GLY A 619 3.29 6.49 -13.35
N ARG A 620 3.43 5.33 -12.70
CA ARG A 620 4.11 4.14 -13.28
C ARG A 620 3.40 3.63 -14.52
N ILE A 621 2.06 3.52 -14.50
CA ILE A 621 1.28 3.11 -15.68
C ILE A 621 1.50 4.11 -16.82
N ALA A 622 1.43 5.41 -16.55
CA ALA A 622 1.68 6.45 -17.55
C ALA A 622 3.13 6.43 -18.07
N GLY A 623 4.11 6.18 -17.20
CA GLY A 623 5.52 6.09 -17.56
C GLY A 623 5.87 4.83 -18.36
N ARG A 624 5.17 3.71 -18.12
CA ARG A 624 5.23 2.50 -18.96
C ARG A 624 4.62 2.76 -20.34
N ALA A 625 3.43 3.34 -20.39
CA ALA A 625 2.74 3.64 -21.65
C ALA A 625 3.50 4.61 -22.58
N ARG A 626 4.35 5.47 -21.99
CA ARG A 626 5.22 6.40 -22.73
C ARG A 626 6.41 5.72 -23.37
N ARG A 627 6.95 4.68 -22.73
CA ARG A 627 8.03 3.86 -23.28
C ARG A 627 7.47 2.98 -24.40
#